data_AF-A0AAQ0BT56-F1
#
_entry.id   AF-A0AAQ0BT56-F1
#
_cell.length_a   1.000
_cell.length_b   1.000
_cell.length_c   1.000
_cell.angle_alpha   90.00
_cell.angle_beta   90.00
_cell.angle_gamma   90.00
#
_symmetry.space_group_name_H-M   'P 1'
#
loop_
_entity.id
_entity.type
_entity.pdbx_description
1 polymer ?
#
loop_
_entity_poly.entity_id
_entity_poly.type
_entity_poly.pdbx_seq_one_letter_code
_entity_poly.pdbx_strand_id
1 'polypeptide(L)' 'MISIHAHIEASATPGFVLLRTSASADPERKPAMLVSRAALPGVLLLLLDAAAHFDYDVLEVPHA' A
#
# COMPACT_ATOMS: atom_id res chain seq x y z
N MET A 1 1.37 15.53 -3.08
CA MET A 1 0.89 14.66 -1.98
C MET A 1 0.21 13.44 -2.56
N ILE A 2 0.97 12.37 -2.76
CA ILE A 2 0.45 11.08 -3.22
C ILE A 2 0.01 10.28 -1.99
N SER A 3 -1.18 9.69 -2.05
CA SER A 3 -1.74 8.85 -0.99
C SER A 3 -1.86 7.41 -1.46
N ILE A 4 -1.34 6.48 -0.66
CA ILE A 4 -1.56 5.05 -0.84
C ILE A 4 -2.59 4.62 0.19
N HIS A 5 -3.72 4.11 -0.27
CA HIS A 5 -4.78 3.58 0.57
C HIS A 5 -4.54 2.09 0.78
N ALA A 6 -4.36 1.67 2.02
CA ALA A 6 -4.17 0.26 2.39
C ALA A 6 -5.44 -0.28 3.06
N HIS A 7 -6.11 -1.23 2.40
CA HIS A 7 -7.26 -1.94 2.93
C HIS A 7 -6.81 -3.29 3.49
N ILE A 8 -7.02 -3.50 4.79
CA ILE A 8 -6.58 -4.70 5.50
C ILE A 8 -7.81 -5.42 6.01
N GLU A 9 -7.97 -6.67 5.58
CA GLU A 9 -9.09 -7.54 5.95
C GLU A 9 -8.56 -8.82 6.62
N ALA A 10 -9.38 -9.42 7.48
CA ALA A 10 -9.06 -10.72 8.05
C ALA A 10 -9.05 -11.79 6.94
N SER A 11 -8.05 -12.68 6.98
CA SER A 11 -8.05 -13.87 6.14
C SER A 11 -8.76 -15.02 6.85
N ALA A 12 -9.35 -15.94 6.08
CA ALA A 12 -9.80 -17.23 6.59
C ALA A 12 -8.63 -18.11 7.07
N THR A 13 -7.39 -17.83 6.62
CA THR A 13 -6.18 -18.52 7.06
C THR A 13 -5.62 -17.88 8.34
N PRO A 14 -5.54 -18.61 9.47
CA PRO A 14 -4.98 -18.09 10.71
C PRO A 14 -3.55 -17.58 10.52
N GLY A 15 -3.24 -16.45 11.14
CA GLY A 15 -1.91 -15.83 11.02
C GLY A 15 -1.68 -15.00 9.76
N PHE A 16 -2.66 -14.91 8.85
CA PHE A 16 -2.58 -14.08 7.65
C PHE A 16 -3.66 -12.98 7.63
N VAL A 17 -3.44 -11.98 6.79
CA VAL A 17 -4.40 -10.93 6.42
C VAL A 17 -4.43 -10.79 4.92
N LEU A 18 -5.53 -10.25 4.41
CA LEU A 18 -5.65 -9.83 3.03
C LEU A 18 -5.34 -8.33 2.96
N LEU A 19 -4.39 -7.95 2.12
CA LEU A 19 -3.99 -6.57 1.90
C LEU A 19 -4.30 -6.16 0.47
N ARG A 20 -5.00 -5.04 0.29
CA ARG A 20 -5.13 -4.33 -0.98
C ARG A 20 -4.53 -2.94 -0.84
N THR A 21 -3.83 -2.49 -1.86
CA THR A 21 -3.32 -1.13 -1.97
C THR A 21 -3.99 -0.45 -3.15
N SER A 22 -4.38 0.81 -2.99
CA SER A 22 -5.00 1.60 -4.04
C SER A 22 -4.50 3.03 -4.06
N ALA A 23 -4.51 3.64 -5.24
CA ALA A 23 -4.26 5.09 -5.38
C ALA A 23 -5.48 5.94 -5.00
N SER A 24 -6.64 5.32 -4.77
CA SER A 24 -7.90 5.96 -4.36
C SER A 24 -8.45 5.36 -3.07
N ALA A 25 -9.34 6.09 -2.41
CA ALA A 25 -10.03 5.62 -1.20
C ALA A 25 -10.96 4.43 -1.45
N ASP A 26 -11.42 4.25 -2.69
CA ASP A 26 -12.11 3.03 -3.09
C ASP A 26 -11.10 1.88 -3.24
N PRO A 27 -11.40 0.70 -2.68
CA PRO A 27 -10.53 -0.46 -2.79
C PRO A 27 -10.38 -0.85 -4.26
N GLU A 28 -9.14 -0.96 -4.72
CA GLU A 28 -8.86 -1.41 -6.08
C GLU A 28 -9.47 -2.80 -6.32
N ARG A 29 -10.01 -3.01 -7.53
CA ARG A 29 -10.59 -4.30 -7.95
C ARG A 29 -9.54 -5.42 -8.12
N LYS A 30 -8.26 -5.12 -7.88
CA LYS A 30 -7.18 -6.11 -7.93
C LYS A 30 -7.35 -7.16 -6.82
N PRO A 31 -6.94 -8.41 -7.07
CA PRO A 31 -6.97 -9.45 -6.05
C PRO A 31 -6.10 -9.03 -4.85
N ALA A 32 -6.60 -9.31 -3.65
CA ALA A 32 -5.87 -9.02 -2.43
C ALA A 32 -4.63 -9.90 -2.30
N MET A 33 -3.53 -9.31 -1.81
CA MET A 33 -2.33 -10.05 -1.47
C MET A 33 -2.50 -10.68 -0.09
N LEU A 34 -2.19 -11.98 0.02
CA LEU A 34 -2.15 -12.66 1.31
C LEU A 34 -0.83 -12.36 2.02
N VAL A 35 -0.89 -11.74 3.19
CA VAL A 35 0.29 -11.29 3.94
C VAL A 35 0.29 -11.94 5.33
N SER A 36 1.45 -12.44 5.75
CA SER A 36 1.61 -12.92 7.14
C SER A 36 1.44 -11.76 8.11
N ARG A 37 0.65 -11.95 9.18
CA ARG A 37 0.45 -10.94 10.23
C ARG A 37 1.78 -10.50 10.85
N ALA A 38 2.75 -11.41 10.96
CA ALA A 38 4.08 -11.08 11.49
C ALA A 38 4.88 -10.16 10.55
N ALA A 39 4.63 -10.24 9.23
CA ALA A 39 5.30 -9.42 8.22
C ALA A 39 4.57 -8.10 7.93
N LEU A 40 3.29 -7.98 8.34
CA LEU A 40 2.46 -6.80 8.07
C LEU A 40 3.10 -5.47 8.48
N PRO A 41 3.75 -5.32 9.66
CA PRO A 41 4.41 -4.07 10.02
C PRO A 41 5.48 -3.63 9.02
N GLY A 42 6.31 -4.58 8.55
CA GLY A 42 7.34 -4.30 7.55
C GLY A 42 6.76 -3.89 6.20
N VAL A 43 5.67 -4.54 5.78
CA VAL A 43 4.95 -4.17 4.54
C VAL A 43 4.37 -2.76 4.65
N LEU A 44 3.77 -2.39 5.79
CA LEU A 44 3.23 -1.04 5.97
C LEU A 44 4.32 0.03 5.97
N LEU A 45 5.48 -0.24 6.56
CA LEU A 45 6.64 0.66 6.50
C LEU A 45 7.13 0.86 5.06
N LEU A 46 7.19 -0.20 4.25
CA LEU A 46 7.56 -0.10 2.83
C LEU A 46 6.56 0.74 2.03
N LEU A 47 5.25 0.62 2.32
CA LEU A 47 4.23 1.44 1.67
C LEU A 47 4.34 2.93 2.06
N LEU A 48 4.68 3.22 3.33
CA LEU A 48 4.93 4.58 3.78
C LEU A 48 6.16 5.19 3.10
N ASP A 49 7.25 4.44 3.01
CA ASP A 49 8.47 4.86 2.32
C ASP A 49 8.20 5.11 0.83
N ALA A 50 7.48 4.21 0.17
CA ALA A 50 7.07 4.39 -1.22
C ALA A 50 6.25 5.67 -1.41
N ALA A 51 5.25 5.93 -0.56
CA ALA A 51 4.45 7.15 -0.63
C ALA A 51 5.29 8.43 -0.45
N ALA A 52 6.32 8.38 0.42
CA ALA A 52 7.24 9.49 0.63
C ALA A 52 8.16 9.72 -0.58
N HIS A 53 8.62 8.66 -1.25
CA HIS A 53 9.50 8.77 -2.41
C HIS A 53 8.76 9.27 -3.66
N PHE A 54 7.53 8.81 -3.88
CA PHE A 54 6.70 9.27 -5.00
C PHE A 54 6.38 10.78 -4.93
N ASP A 55 6.30 11.36 -3.73
CA ASP A 55 6.09 12.81 -3.59
C ASP A 55 7.32 13.62 -4.07
N TYR A 56 8.52 13.03 -4.00
CA TYR A 56 9.77 13.64 -4.44
C TYR A 56 9.92 13.62 -5.97
N ASP A 57 9.64 12.48 -6.61
CA ASP A 57 9.77 12.29 -8.07
C ASP A 57 8.85 13.22 -8.88
N VAL A 58 7.65 13.52 -8.36
CA VAL A 58 6.69 14.42 -9.03
C VAL A 58 7.13 15.88 -9.00
N LEU A 59 7.95 16.29 -8.03
CA LEU A 59 8.45 17.66 -7.92
C LEU A 59 9.68 17.93 -8.82
N GLU A 60 10.33 16.89 -9.34
CA GLU A 60 11.53 17.01 -10.20
C GLU A 60 11.24 16.99 -11.71
N VAL A 61 9.98 16.94 -12.16
CA VAL A 61 9.68 17.07 -13.59
C VAL A 61 9.85 18.54 -14.01
N PRO A 62 10.91 18.92 -14.74
CA PRO A 62 11.07 20.29 -15.19
C PRO A 62 10.07 20.52 -16.32
N HIS A 63 9.23 21.54 -16.19
CA HIS A 63 8.51 22.10 -17.33
C HIS A 63 9.52 22.54 -18.39
N ALA A 64 9.57 21.79 -19.50
CA ALA A 64 10.19 22.22 -20.75
C ALA A 64 9.19 23.00 -21.60
#